data_AF-A0A942BBQ6-F1
#
_entry.id   AF-A0A942BBQ6-F1
#
_cell.length_a   1.000
_cell.length_b   1.000
_cell.length_c   1.000
_cell.angle_alpha   90.00
_cell.angle_beta   90.00
_cell.angle_gamma   90.00
#
_symmetry.space_group_name_H-M   'P 1'
#
loop_
_entity.id
_entity.type
_entity.pdbx_description
1 polymer ?
#
loop_
_entity_poly.entity_id
_entity_poly.type
_entity_poly.pdbx_seq_one_letter_code
_entity_poly.pdbx_strand_id
1 'polypeptide(L)'
;MIHYLAVICLHLQTSPFPPVDPKELKAALAKGWKLKESTDDDSGVFRRFYVATKDGQEQIQGVYHSWFKSGKPRTIAFYRDGARQGKGTWWHETGKKWREGTYKDDKFDGIWTIWDDEGRKIQTTRYRDDMPDGPSQFWSSDGKVTAAGTYKMGVPEGNWTISEHEKSHRYSFRDGAVQTPSEPSVMAAIAPPPMTFPAGADHLNIEVDPRTELLAVVQNFTSWETSGAFSTVDEPYKRDIVRWFSPYKDHPAVKLYESILDGGTNFAFDGPVNWILHLGSPPDLAVMSPIPEGIVRRGGGAEKIENLRKSLVQFAKDSHFEEFFRAHRSFYDELIKNYRTNSPGDPALRLVMEHYGEVKQSGTAVICPMFGPGNYGIIVQEPTGPKIFNVGAPSYENGKFAYDPNVLQSMIYHEFGHSFSNPAVDANQAWGTKGDSLFPIVKSVMAQQAYGDWKSVVYELFDRTNEIHLVSLGGNPKWARQLLSYYIYYRGFCWLPYTLRKLIQYESNRTKYPTFKSFAGEMAKVFDETRPIVINGTIVCVVPLE
;
A
#
# COMPACT_ATOMS: atom_id res chain seq x y z
N MET A 1 19.61 42.32 26.30
CA MET A 1 19.39 40.90 26.68
C MET A 1 18.78 40.76 28.09
N ILE A 2 19.35 41.39 29.13
CA ILE A 2 18.83 41.31 30.53
C ILE A 2 17.41 41.93 30.68
N HIS A 3 17.12 43.06 30.02
CA HIS A 3 15.78 43.68 30.03
C HIS A 3 14.70 42.88 29.26
N TYR A 4 15.09 42.12 28.22
CA TYR A 4 14.15 41.28 27.45
C TYR A 4 13.73 40.02 28.23
N LEU A 5 14.66 39.46 29.02
CA LEU A 5 14.38 38.37 29.95
C LEU A 5 13.44 38.79 31.10
N ALA A 6 13.56 40.03 31.59
CA ALA A 6 12.72 40.55 32.67
C ALA A 6 11.26 40.77 32.26
N VAL A 7 11.01 41.20 31.01
CA VAL A 7 9.64 41.41 30.47
C VAL A 7 8.94 40.08 30.16
N ILE A 8 9.67 39.07 29.67
CA ILE A 8 9.14 37.70 29.52
C ILE A 8 8.82 37.10 30.89
N CYS A 9 9.66 37.31 31.91
CA CYS A 9 9.38 36.86 33.28
C CYS A 9 8.13 37.50 33.90
N LEU A 10 7.79 38.76 33.58
CA LEU A 10 6.59 39.42 34.12
C LEU A 10 5.27 38.92 33.48
N HIS A 11 5.28 38.54 32.20
CA HIS A 11 4.11 37.95 31.52
C HIS A 11 3.86 36.48 31.95
N LEU A 12 4.86 35.81 32.53
CA LEU A 12 4.79 34.41 32.97
C LEU A 12 4.19 34.22 34.38
N GLN A 13 3.92 35.30 35.13
CA GLN A 13 3.34 35.21 36.49
C GLN A 13 1.82 35.08 36.53
N THR A 14 1.12 35.23 35.39
CA THR A 14 -0.34 35.07 35.28
C THR A 14 -0.77 33.87 34.44
N SER A 15 0.18 33.09 33.92
CA SER A 15 -0.11 31.88 33.15
C SER A 15 -0.48 30.72 34.11
N PRO A 16 -1.58 29.98 33.87
CA PRO A 16 -1.90 28.79 34.65
C PRO A 16 -0.94 27.61 34.36
N PHE A 17 0.02 27.78 33.46
CA PHE A 17 0.98 26.77 33.05
C PHE A 17 2.39 27.06 33.61
N PRO A 18 3.25 26.03 33.77
CA PRO A 18 4.57 26.19 34.36
C PRO A 18 5.42 27.29 33.69
N PRO A 19 6.29 27.99 34.44
CA PRO A 19 7.19 29.00 33.87
C PRO A 19 8.20 28.35 32.90
N VAL A 20 8.75 29.16 31.99
CA VAL A 20 9.78 28.71 31.03
C VAL A 20 11.08 28.39 31.79
N ASP A 21 11.74 27.26 31.48
CA ASP A 21 13.07 26.97 32.01
C ASP A 21 14.08 28.01 31.49
N PRO A 22 14.72 28.81 32.37
CA PRO A 22 15.65 29.86 31.95
C PRO A 22 16.86 29.34 31.17
N LYS A 23 17.33 28.11 31.44
CA LYS A 23 18.46 27.51 30.72
C LYS A 23 18.06 27.14 29.30
N GLU A 24 16.87 26.57 29.15
CA GLU A 24 16.30 26.21 27.85
C GLU A 24 16.06 27.45 27.00
N LEU A 25 15.41 28.47 27.57
CA LEU A 25 15.14 29.74 26.88
C LEU A 25 16.44 30.41 26.43
N LYS A 26 17.44 30.49 27.30
CA LYS A 26 18.75 31.06 26.95
C LYS A 26 19.41 30.30 25.81
N ALA A 27 19.37 28.97 25.83
CA ALA A 27 19.96 28.13 24.78
C ALA A 27 19.22 28.27 23.43
N ALA A 28 17.88 28.38 23.45
CA ALA A 28 17.07 28.57 22.26
C ALA A 28 17.30 29.94 21.62
N LEU A 29 17.27 31.01 22.43
CA LEU A 29 17.52 32.37 21.96
C LEU A 29 18.93 32.55 21.39
N ALA A 30 19.93 31.88 21.98
CA ALA A 30 21.31 31.89 21.44
C ALA A 30 21.42 31.26 20.04
N LYS A 31 20.47 30.38 19.67
CA LYS A 31 20.36 29.79 18.32
C LYS A 31 19.46 30.60 17.39
N GLY A 32 18.96 31.76 17.83
CA GLY A 32 18.02 32.59 17.07
C GLY A 32 16.59 32.03 17.00
N TRP A 33 16.25 31.03 17.82
CA TRP A 33 14.91 30.46 17.85
C TRP A 33 13.95 31.39 18.60
N LYS A 34 12.69 31.41 18.17
CA LYS A 34 11.63 32.22 18.78
C LYS A 34 10.72 31.33 19.63
N LEU A 35 10.45 31.74 20.87
CA LEU A 35 9.44 31.10 21.72
C LEU A 35 8.05 31.39 21.18
N LYS A 36 7.20 30.36 21.11
CA LYS A 36 5.78 30.47 20.81
C LYS A 36 4.95 29.74 21.86
N GLU A 37 3.79 30.31 22.12
CA GLU A 37 2.74 29.74 22.97
C GLU A 37 1.43 29.78 22.18
N SER A 38 0.60 28.75 22.35
CA SER A 38 -0.71 28.67 21.70
C SER A 38 -1.66 27.83 22.53
N THR A 39 -2.95 28.13 22.44
CA THR A 39 -4.02 27.33 23.03
C THR A 39 -4.92 26.87 21.91
N ASP A 40 -5.32 25.61 21.96
CA ASP A 40 -6.32 25.04 21.09
C ASP A 40 -7.70 25.34 21.67
N ASP A 41 -8.53 26.11 20.95
CA ASP A 41 -9.79 26.64 21.49
C ASP A 41 -10.82 25.54 21.77
N ASP A 42 -10.82 24.46 20.99
CA ASP A 42 -11.76 23.35 21.12
C ASP A 42 -11.37 22.42 22.28
N SER A 43 -10.10 22.03 22.34
CA SER A 43 -9.60 21.06 23.32
C SER A 43 -9.09 21.70 24.62
N GLY A 44 -8.86 23.02 24.63
CA GLY A 44 -8.21 23.74 25.72
C GLY A 44 -6.74 23.33 25.95
N VAL A 45 -6.12 22.65 24.99
CA VAL A 45 -4.73 22.20 25.09
C VAL A 45 -3.79 23.39 24.88
N PHE A 46 -3.00 23.69 25.91
CA PHE A 46 -1.94 24.69 25.82
C PHE A 46 -0.63 24.07 25.35
N ARG A 47 0.11 24.79 24.50
CA ARG A 47 1.34 24.34 23.86
C ARG A 47 2.39 25.45 23.96
N ARG A 48 3.64 25.06 24.23
CA ARG A 48 4.82 25.92 24.22
C ARG A 48 5.94 25.24 23.46
N PHE A 49 6.54 25.95 22.52
CA PHE A 49 7.58 25.41 21.66
C PHE A 49 8.43 26.52 21.05
N TYR A 50 9.57 26.15 20.46
CA TYR A 50 10.41 27.11 19.73
C TYR A 50 10.28 26.88 18.24
N VAL A 51 10.48 27.95 17.47
CA VAL A 51 10.52 27.90 16.01
C VAL A 51 11.76 28.57 15.46
N ALA A 52 12.24 28.06 14.33
CA ALA A 52 13.18 28.74 13.45
C ALA A 52 12.55 28.86 12.05
N THR A 53 12.81 29.96 11.35
CA THR A 53 12.39 30.12 9.97
C THR A 53 13.46 29.56 9.05
N LYS A 54 13.08 28.63 8.18
CA LYS A 54 13.93 28.02 7.16
C LYS A 54 13.15 27.97 5.86
N ASP A 55 13.74 28.46 4.76
CA ASP A 55 13.12 28.50 3.43
C ASP A 55 11.72 29.16 3.41
N GLY A 56 11.54 30.21 4.22
CA GLY A 56 10.27 30.93 4.34
C GLY A 56 9.20 30.23 5.21
N GLN A 57 9.48 29.04 5.73
CA GLN A 57 8.57 28.29 6.60
C GLN A 57 9.09 28.22 8.04
N GLU A 58 8.17 28.24 9.01
CA GLU A 58 8.51 28.02 10.41
C GLU A 58 8.58 26.52 10.71
N GLN A 59 9.69 26.10 11.31
CA GLN A 59 9.91 24.73 11.74
C GLN A 59 10.07 24.69 13.26
N ILE A 60 9.42 23.73 13.90
CA ILE A 60 9.56 23.52 15.35
C ILE A 60 10.98 23.05 15.67
N GLN A 61 11.55 23.60 16.74
CA GLN A 61 12.89 23.31 17.21
C GLN A 61 12.91 23.12 18.72
N GLY A 62 13.83 22.28 19.20
CA GLY A 62 14.08 22.13 20.62
C GLY A 62 12.94 21.45 21.37
N VAL A 63 12.80 21.80 22.63
CA VAL A 63 11.80 21.19 23.51
C VAL A 63 10.40 21.72 23.15
N TYR A 64 9.47 20.79 23.05
CA TYR A 64 8.04 21.03 22.92
C TYR A 64 7.36 20.58 24.20
N HIS A 65 6.51 21.45 24.74
CA HIS A 65 5.65 21.14 25.87
C HIS A 65 4.20 21.36 25.51
N SER A 66 3.33 20.48 25.99
CA SER A 66 1.89 20.75 26.02
C SER A 66 1.27 20.27 27.32
N TRP A 67 0.17 20.91 27.68
CA TRP A 67 -0.58 20.66 28.91
C TRP A 67 -2.07 20.52 28.57
N PHE A 68 -2.75 19.70 29.35
CA PHE A 68 -4.21 19.62 29.31
C PHE A 68 -4.83 20.93 29.82
N LYS A 69 -6.12 21.13 29.55
CA LYS A 69 -6.91 22.25 30.10
C LYS A 69 -6.81 22.33 31.62
N SER A 70 -6.65 21.19 32.29
CA SER A 70 -6.43 21.07 33.73
C SER A 70 -5.06 21.56 34.22
N GLY A 71 -4.15 21.97 33.33
CA GLY A 71 -2.78 22.38 33.67
C GLY A 71 -1.79 21.22 33.85
N LYS A 72 -2.26 19.97 33.83
CA LYS A 72 -1.40 18.77 33.92
C LYS A 72 -0.58 18.58 32.65
N PRO A 73 0.64 18.02 32.74
CA PRO A 73 1.47 17.75 31.57
C PRO A 73 0.74 16.78 30.63
N ARG A 74 0.79 17.07 29.33
CA ARG A 74 0.22 16.24 28.26
C ARG A 74 1.31 15.65 27.38
N THR A 75 2.32 16.45 27.02
CA THR A 75 3.42 16.00 26.15
C THR A 75 4.69 16.78 26.43
N ILE A 76 5.82 16.07 26.42
CA ILE A 76 7.16 16.61 26.34
C ILE A 76 7.83 15.86 25.21
N ALA A 77 8.33 16.58 24.22
CA ALA A 77 9.04 16.01 23.09
C ALA A 77 10.16 16.95 22.68
N PHE A 78 11.11 16.45 21.89
CA PHE A 78 12.15 17.27 21.29
C PHE A 78 12.02 17.23 19.78
N TYR A 79 12.27 18.37 19.13
CA TYR A 79 12.16 18.57 17.70
C TYR A 79 13.46 19.10 17.12
N ARG A 80 13.76 18.70 15.89
CA ARG A 80 14.83 19.26 15.06
C ARG A 80 14.29 19.40 13.65
N ASP A 81 14.39 20.59 13.09
CA ASP A 81 14.00 20.88 11.71
C ASP A 81 12.56 20.46 11.38
N GLY A 82 11.67 20.68 12.36
CA GLY A 82 10.25 20.34 12.24
C GLY A 82 9.90 18.89 12.60
N ALA A 83 10.87 17.98 12.71
CA ALA A 83 10.62 16.58 13.01
C ALA A 83 10.94 16.20 14.46
N ARG A 84 10.17 15.29 15.06
CA ARG A 84 10.46 14.75 16.41
C ARG A 84 11.78 13.98 16.40
N GLN A 85 12.57 14.21 17.43
CA GLN A 85 13.88 13.59 17.66
C GLN A 85 14.07 13.27 19.13
N GLY A 86 14.77 12.17 19.42
CA GLY A 86 15.12 11.79 20.78
C GLY A 86 13.90 11.48 21.65
N LYS A 87 14.03 11.66 22.97
CA LYS A 87 13.03 11.18 23.92
C LYS A 87 11.75 12.02 23.86
N GLY A 88 10.61 11.33 23.81
CA GLY A 88 9.30 11.90 24.04
C GLY A 88 8.57 11.20 25.19
N THR A 89 7.66 11.92 25.83
CA THR A 89 6.78 11.38 26.87
C THR A 89 5.40 12.02 26.75
N TRP A 90 4.38 11.20 26.89
CA TRP A 90 2.97 11.58 26.90
C TRP A 90 2.33 11.09 28.19
N TRP A 91 1.36 11.84 28.69
CA TRP A 91 0.64 11.52 29.92
C TRP A 91 -0.86 11.48 29.64
N HIS A 92 -1.56 10.68 30.43
CA HIS A 92 -3.00 10.73 30.58
C HIS A 92 -3.40 11.99 31.37
N GLU A 93 -4.65 12.41 31.25
CA GLU A 93 -5.17 13.54 32.05
C GLU A 93 -5.23 13.21 33.57
N THR A 94 -5.12 11.93 33.93
CA THR A 94 -4.88 11.51 35.32
C THR A 94 -3.54 12.05 35.85
N GLY A 95 -2.58 12.34 34.98
CA GLY A 95 -1.20 12.73 35.29
C GLY A 95 -0.21 11.56 35.26
N LYS A 96 -0.69 10.34 35.02
CA LYS A 96 0.15 9.15 34.83
C LYS A 96 0.68 9.09 33.40
N LYS A 97 1.83 8.46 33.18
CA LYS A 97 2.38 8.29 31.83
C LYS A 97 1.39 7.49 30.97
N TRP A 98 1.26 7.87 29.71
CA TRP A 98 0.54 7.11 28.69
C TRP A 98 1.52 6.36 27.79
N ARG A 99 2.57 7.04 27.32
CA ARG A 99 3.63 6.42 26.52
C ARG A 99 4.92 7.21 26.60
N GLU A 100 6.04 6.53 26.44
CA GLU A 100 7.37 7.15 26.36
C GLU A 100 8.27 6.32 25.45
N GLY A 101 9.19 6.98 24.77
CA GLY A 101 10.14 6.34 23.88
C GLY A 101 10.97 7.37 23.14
N THR A 102 11.66 6.93 22.09
CA THR A 102 12.52 7.79 21.28
C THR A 102 12.01 7.90 19.85
N TYR A 103 12.21 9.06 19.26
CA TYR A 103 11.97 9.34 17.86
C TYR A 103 13.27 9.57 17.10
N LYS A 104 13.24 9.24 15.83
CA LYS A 104 14.21 9.68 14.84
C LYS A 104 13.45 10.08 13.59
N ASP A 105 13.57 11.34 13.19
CA ASP A 105 12.91 11.89 12.00
C ASP A 105 11.40 11.59 11.96
N ASP A 106 10.70 11.89 13.07
CA ASP A 106 9.28 11.62 13.31
C ASP A 106 8.83 10.16 13.43
N LYS A 107 9.75 9.21 13.27
CA LYS A 107 9.48 7.77 13.40
C LYS A 107 9.85 7.24 14.77
N PHE A 108 9.09 6.27 15.28
CA PHE A 108 9.47 5.51 16.47
C PHE A 108 10.80 4.79 16.22
N ASP A 109 11.78 5.06 17.07
CA ASP A 109 13.10 4.44 17.03
C ASP A 109 13.56 4.16 18.46
N GLY A 110 13.99 2.94 18.77
CA GLY A 110 14.35 2.54 20.13
C GLY A 110 13.19 1.96 20.95
N ILE A 111 13.35 1.90 22.27
CA ILE A 111 12.37 1.25 23.16
C ILE A 111 11.21 2.20 23.44
N TRP A 112 10.01 1.76 23.08
CA TRP A 112 8.76 2.39 23.46
C TRP A 112 8.08 1.61 24.56
N THR A 113 7.54 2.32 25.54
CA THR A 113 6.72 1.75 26.61
C THR A 113 5.38 2.46 26.65
N ILE A 114 4.31 1.69 26.82
CA ILE A 114 2.93 2.18 26.91
C ILE A 114 2.32 1.73 28.24
N TRP A 115 1.56 2.62 28.84
CA TRP A 115 0.84 2.42 30.09
C TRP A 115 -0.64 2.75 29.92
N ASP A 116 -1.48 2.06 30.68
CA ASP A 116 -2.90 2.41 30.82
C ASP A 116 -3.10 3.66 31.70
N ASP A 117 -4.35 4.09 31.85
CA ASP A 117 -4.78 5.24 32.66
C ASP A 117 -4.58 5.04 34.16
N GLU A 118 -4.47 3.78 34.62
CA GLU A 118 -4.00 3.43 35.96
C GLU A 118 -2.47 3.49 36.12
N GLY A 119 -1.71 3.69 35.05
CA GLY A 119 -0.25 3.74 35.06
C GLY A 119 0.43 2.37 35.14
N ARG A 120 -0.31 1.29 34.86
CA ARG A 120 0.23 -0.06 34.72
C ARG A 120 0.81 -0.20 33.32
N LYS A 121 1.95 -0.87 33.21
CA LYS A 121 2.61 -1.09 31.92
C LYS A 121 1.82 -2.14 31.14
N ILE A 122 1.47 -1.84 29.89
CA ILE A 122 0.74 -2.76 29.00
C ILE A 122 1.57 -3.19 27.80
N GLN A 123 2.61 -2.42 27.44
CA GLN A 123 3.48 -2.76 26.31
C GLN A 123 4.91 -2.22 26.50
N THR A 124 5.88 -2.96 25.99
CA THR A 124 7.25 -2.51 25.73
C THR A 124 7.70 -3.14 24.43
N THR A 125 8.09 -2.34 23.45
CA THR A 125 8.51 -2.79 22.12
C THR A 125 9.69 -1.97 21.65
N ARG A 126 10.72 -2.63 21.11
CA ARG A 126 11.76 -1.95 20.35
C ARG A 126 11.26 -1.66 18.94
N TYR A 127 11.35 -0.41 18.51
CA TYR A 127 11.04 0.02 17.16
C TYR A 127 12.31 0.46 16.42
N ARG A 128 12.24 0.41 15.10
CA ARG A 128 13.18 1.03 14.16
C ARG A 128 12.35 1.52 12.98
N ASP A 129 12.40 2.82 12.71
CA ASP A 129 11.65 3.45 11.62
C ASP A 129 10.15 3.07 11.63
N ASP A 130 9.47 3.24 12.77
CA ASP A 130 8.06 2.90 13.04
C ASP A 130 7.72 1.40 13.08
N MET A 131 8.66 0.53 12.72
CA MET A 131 8.43 -0.91 12.65
C MET A 131 9.00 -1.63 13.88
N PRO A 132 8.27 -2.58 14.51
CA PRO A 132 8.83 -3.39 15.59
C PRO A 132 10.10 -4.13 15.15
N ASP A 133 11.22 -3.90 15.82
CA ASP A 133 12.51 -4.49 15.50
C ASP A 133 13.32 -4.67 16.79
N GLY A 134 13.23 -5.86 17.37
CA GLY A 134 13.86 -6.25 18.62
C GLY A 134 12.87 -6.76 19.67
N PRO A 135 13.28 -6.78 20.95
CA PRO A 135 12.50 -7.39 22.01
C PRO A 135 11.16 -6.67 22.23
N SER A 136 10.13 -7.46 22.51
CA SER A 136 8.79 -7.00 22.83
C SER A 136 8.16 -7.81 23.95
N GLN A 137 7.39 -7.12 24.79
CA GLN A 137 6.64 -7.70 25.88
C GLN A 137 5.32 -6.96 26.06
N PHE A 138 4.27 -7.73 26.35
CA PHE A 138 2.89 -7.26 26.48
C PHE A 138 2.30 -7.82 27.77
N TRP A 139 1.45 -7.01 28.41
CA TRP A 139 0.83 -7.36 29.68
C TRP A 139 -0.68 -7.12 29.62
N SER A 140 -1.43 -7.92 30.37
CA SER A 140 -2.84 -7.69 30.67
C SER A 140 -3.00 -6.58 31.72
N SER A 141 -4.24 -6.10 31.89
CA SER A 141 -4.58 -5.07 32.89
C SER A 141 -4.31 -5.51 34.34
N ASP A 142 -4.28 -6.81 34.62
CA ASP A 142 -3.89 -7.36 35.93
C ASP A 142 -2.36 -7.48 36.12
N GLY A 143 -1.56 -7.12 35.11
CA GLY A 143 -0.10 -7.12 35.16
C GLY A 143 0.57 -8.45 34.80
N LYS A 144 -0.19 -9.47 34.38
CA LYS A 144 0.41 -10.73 33.86
C LYS A 144 0.96 -10.53 32.45
N VAL A 145 2.07 -11.21 32.13
CA VAL A 145 2.65 -11.19 30.78
C VAL A 145 1.77 -12.01 29.83
N THR A 146 1.18 -11.35 28.84
CA THR A 146 0.32 -11.99 27.83
C THR A 146 1.11 -12.45 26.62
N ALA A 147 2.19 -11.75 26.25
CA ALA A 147 3.10 -12.22 25.22
C ALA A 147 4.51 -11.61 25.38
N ALA A 148 5.54 -12.35 24.99
CA ALA A 148 6.92 -11.89 24.97
C ALA A 148 7.73 -12.60 23.88
N GLY A 149 8.57 -11.85 23.17
CA GLY A 149 9.42 -12.37 22.12
C GLY A 149 10.20 -11.28 21.41
N THR A 150 10.64 -11.56 20.18
CA THR A 150 11.39 -10.62 19.34
C THR A 150 10.70 -10.43 17.99
N TYR A 151 10.62 -9.20 17.53
CA TYR A 151 10.29 -8.89 16.15
C TYR A 151 11.55 -8.63 15.34
N LYS A 152 11.51 -8.94 14.04
CA LYS A 152 12.49 -8.49 13.06
C LYS A 152 11.71 -7.90 11.89
N MET A 153 11.86 -6.59 11.66
CA MET A 153 11.08 -5.87 10.63
C MET A 153 9.56 -6.14 10.76
N GLY A 154 9.00 -6.03 11.96
CA GLY A 154 7.56 -6.18 12.22
C GLY A 154 7.06 -7.62 12.24
N VAL A 155 7.91 -8.59 11.88
CA VAL A 155 7.57 -10.01 11.79
C VAL A 155 8.09 -10.77 13.02
N PRO A 156 7.29 -11.65 13.66
CA PRO A 156 7.77 -12.46 14.78
C PRO A 156 9.00 -13.31 14.40
N GLU A 157 10.01 -13.30 15.27
CA GLU A 157 11.27 -14.02 15.07
C GLU A 157 11.73 -14.65 16.40
N GLY A 158 12.28 -15.86 16.32
CA GLY A 158 12.79 -16.61 17.46
C GLY A 158 11.68 -17.08 18.42
N ASN A 159 12.06 -17.31 19.67
CA ASN A 159 11.15 -17.85 20.67
C ASN A 159 10.16 -16.79 21.16
N TRP A 160 8.87 -17.12 21.08
CA TRP A 160 7.76 -16.36 21.59
C TRP A 160 7.02 -17.17 22.66
N THR A 161 6.67 -16.51 23.76
CA THR A 161 5.71 -17.02 24.74
C THR A 161 4.43 -16.21 24.58
N ILE A 162 3.28 -16.88 24.43
CA ILE A 162 1.97 -16.26 24.20
C ILE A 162 0.95 -16.92 25.11
N SER A 163 0.19 -16.15 25.87
CA SER A 163 -0.80 -16.64 26.81
C SER A 163 -2.22 -16.41 26.28
N GLU A 164 -2.98 -17.49 26.09
CA GLU A 164 -4.39 -17.50 25.67
C GLU A 164 -5.23 -18.24 26.73
N HIS A 165 -6.31 -17.62 27.23
CA HIS A 165 -7.24 -18.24 28.20
C HIS A 165 -6.54 -18.92 29.41
N GLU A 166 -5.64 -18.21 30.08
CA GLU A 166 -4.81 -18.69 31.22
C GLU A 166 -3.78 -19.81 30.88
N LYS A 167 -3.70 -20.25 29.61
CA LYS A 167 -2.65 -21.18 29.15
C LYS A 167 -1.53 -20.41 28.46
N SER A 168 -0.28 -20.80 28.71
CA SER A 168 0.89 -20.21 28.06
C SER A 168 1.48 -21.19 27.05
N HIS A 169 1.63 -20.73 25.82
CA HIS A 169 2.16 -21.46 24.68
C HIS A 169 3.53 -20.91 24.28
N ARG A 170 4.42 -21.78 23.82
CA ARG A 170 5.72 -21.39 23.27
C ARG A 170 5.79 -21.72 21.78
N TYR A 171 6.17 -20.73 21.00
CA TYR A 171 6.37 -20.85 19.56
C TYR A 171 7.80 -20.45 19.22
N SER A 172 8.40 -21.13 18.24
CA SER A 172 9.65 -20.70 17.61
C SER A 172 9.32 -20.18 16.23
N PHE A 173 9.51 -18.90 15.97
CA PHE A 173 9.25 -18.27 14.67
C PHE A 173 10.54 -18.10 13.86
N ARG A 174 10.41 -18.28 12.55
CA ARG A 174 11.43 -17.87 11.56
C ARG A 174 10.71 -17.26 10.37
N ASP A 175 11.09 -16.03 10.03
CA ASP A 175 10.46 -15.27 8.93
C ASP A 175 8.92 -15.20 9.07
N GLY A 176 8.41 -15.15 10.30
CA GLY A 176 6.99 -14.99 10.60
C GLY A 176 6.14 -16.26 10.63
N ALA A 177 6.66 -17.40 10.19
CA ALA A 177 5.99 -18.68 10.41
C ALA A 177 6.60 -19.43 11.59
N VAL A 178 5.75 -20.16 12.31
CA VAL A 178 6.18 -21.13 13.32
C VAL A 178 7.05 -22.18 12.62
N GLN A 179 8.25 -22.41 13.15
CA GLN A 179 9.21 -23.34 12.60
C GLN A 179 9.04 -24.72 13.24
N THR A 180 8.87 -25.74 12.40
CA THR A 180 9.18 -27.13 12.77
C THR A 180 10.63 -27.48 12.38
N PRO A 181 11.30 -28.45 13.03
CA PRO A 181 12.70 -28.76 12.78
C PRO A 181 13.07 -29.11 11.32
N SER A 182 12.10 -29.52 10.51
CA SER A 182 12.29 -30.00 9.13
C SER A 182 11.97 -28.97 8.05
N GLU A 183 11.50 -27.77 8.38
CA GLU A 183 11.02 -26.82 7.37
C GLU A 183 12.12 -25.87 6.85
N PRO A 184 12.17 -25.62 5.53
CA PRO A 184 13.06 -24.63 4.93
C PRO A 184 12.66 -23.20 5.34
N SER A 185 13.59 -22.25 5.18
CA SER A 185 13.24 -20.82 5.29
C SER A 185 12.20 -20.47 4.24
N VAL A 186 11.22 -19.64 4.62
CA VAL A 186 10.15 -19.18 3.72
C VAL A 186 10.69 -18.29 2.59
N MET A 187 11.92 -17.79 2.74
CA MET A 187 12.63 -16.99 1.74
C MET A 187 13.48 -17.84 0.80
N ALA A 188 13.45 -19.18 0.89
CA ALA A 188 14.10 -20.03 -0.09
C ALA A 188 13.35 -19.92 -1.43
N ALA A 189 14.07 -19.49 -2.47
CA ALA A 189 13.52 -19.37 -3.81
C ALA A 189 14.09 -20.47 -4.70
N ILE A 190 13.22 -21.23 -5.36
CA ILE A 190 13.59 -22.27 -6.32
C ILE A 190 13.17 -21.75 -7.69
N ALA A 191 14.11 -21.67 -8.63
CA ALA A 191 13.79 -21.18 -9.97
C ALA A 191 12.81 -22.14 -10.67
N PRO A 192 11.78 -21.61 -11.36
CA PRO A 192 10.87 -22.44 -12.13
C PRO A 192 11.61 -23.11 -13.32
N PRO A 193 11.09 -24.24 -13.83
CA PRO A 193 11.59 -24.83 -15.05
C PRO A 193 11.42 -23.87 -16.22
N PRO A 194 12.41 -23.76 -17.13
CA PRO A 194 12.32 -22.90 -18.29
C PRO A 194 11.19 -23.36 -19.23
N MET A 195 10.55 -22.41 -19.90
CA MET A 195 9.51 -22.68 -20.89
C MET A 195 9.91 -22.22 -22.29
N THR A 196 9.25 -22.79 -23.30
CA THR A 196 9.34 -22.30 -24.67
C THR A 196 8.19 -21.32 -24.96
N PHE A 197 8.50 -20.24 -25.67
CA PHE A 197 7.54 -19.18 -25.96
C PHE A 197 7.28 -19.08 -27.47
N PRO A 198 6.03 -18.84 -27.89
CA PRO A 198 5.75 -18.35 -29.23
C PRO A 198 6.52 -17.05 -29.50
N ALA A 199 6.86 -16.79 -30.76
CA ALA A 199 7.64 -15.61 -31.13
C ALA A 199 6.98 -14.31 -30.62
N GLY A 200 7.70 -13.55 -29.79
CA GLY A 200 7.25 -12.27 -29.24
C GLY A 200 6.33 -12.37 -28.02
N ALA A 201 5.92 -13.57 -27.58
CA ALA A 201 5.03 -13.72 -26.42
C ALA A 201 5.68 -13.34 -25.08
N ASP A 202 7.01 -13.47 -24.99
CA ASP A 202 7.85 -13.11 -23.85
C ASP A 202 8.49 -11.72 -23.98
N HIS A 203 8.15 -10.96 -25.04
CA HIS A 203 8.53 -9.56 -25.16
C HIS A 203 7.55 -8.67 -24.39
N LEU A 204 8.06 -7.90 -23.43
CA LEU A 204 7.26 -6.97 -22.66
C LEU A 204 7.00 -5.70 -23.49
N ASN A 205 5.79 -5.59 -24.02
CA ASN A 205 5.35 -4.37 -24.69
C ASN A 205 5.20 -3.26 -23.64
N ILE A 206 5.67 -2.06 -23.96
CA ILE A 206 5.59 -0.89 -23.06
C ILE A 206 5.06 0.26 -23.90
N GLU A 207 3.91 0.81 -23.52
CA GLU A 207 3.21 1.80 -24.31
C GLU A 207 2.41 2.80 -23.46
N VAL A 208 2.12 3.95 -24.06
CA VAL A 208 0.99 4.80 -23.65
C VAL A 208 -0.16 4.44 -24.58
N ASP A 209 -1.23 3.87 -24.05
CA ASP A 209 -2.35 3.35 -24.84
C ASP A 209 -3.37 4.48 -25.11
N PRO A 210 -3.68 4.80 -26.38
CA PRO A 210 -4.64 5.85 -26.71
C PRO A 210 -6.05 5.57 -26.19
N ARG A 211 -6.40 4.30 -25.91
CA ARG A 211 -7.66 3.92 -25.28
C ARG A 211 -7.69 4.43 -23.84
N THR A 212 -6.69 4.07 -23.03
CA THR A 212 -6.63 4.49 -21.62
C THR A 212 -6.45 6.00 -21.48
N GLU A 213 -5.71 6.64 -22.39
CA GLU A 213 -5.60 8.11 -22.41
C GLU A 213 -6.94 8.79 -22.73
N LEU A 214 -7.71 8.30 -23.71
CA LEU A 214 -9.05 8.83 -24.00
C LEU A 214 -9.99 8.68 -22.79
N LEU A 215 -9.95 7.52 -22.13
CA LEU A 215 -10.70 7.29 -20.90
C LEU A 215 -10.32 8.29 -19.81
N ALA A 216 -9.02 8.48 -19.57
CA ALA A 216 -8.53 9.39 -18.56
C ALA A 216 -8.93 10.85 -18.86
N VAL A 217 -8.85 11.28 -20.12
CA VAL A 217 -9.30 12.61 -20.55
C VAL A 217 -10.77 12.84 -20.20
N VAL A 218 -11.65 11.87 -20.46
CA VAL A 218 -13.08 11.99 -20.14
C VAL A 218 -13.30 11.97 -18.62
N GLN A 219 -12.64 11.06 -17.90
CA GLN A 219 -12.71 10.98 -16.44
C GLN A 219 -12.25 12.26 -15.73
N ASN A 220 -11.28 12.99 -16.31
CA ASN A 220 -10.80 14.27 -15.78
C ASN A 220 -11.89 15.36 -15.69
N PHE A 221 -13.01 15.21 -16.41
CA PHE A 221 -14.15 16.15 -16.35
C PHE A 221 -15.37 15.58 -15.63
N THR A 222 -15.17 14.52 -14.84
CA THR A 222 -16.20 13.87 -14.01
C THR A 222 -15.83 14.01 -12.53
N SER A 223 -16.74 13.65 -11.62
CA SER A 223 -16.45 13.59 -10.18
C SER A 223 -15.25 12.71 -9.83
N TRP A 224 -14.91 11.73 -10.69
CA TRP A 224 -13.76 10.84 -10.54
C TRP A 224 -12.41 11.57 -10.45
N GLU A 225 -12.27 12.78 -11.01
CA GLU A 225 -11.03 13.56 -10.91
C GLU A 225 -10.63 13.85 -9.45
N THR A 226 -11.63 14.01 -8.58
CA THR A 226 -11.43 14.35 -7.16
C THR A 226 -11.55 13.15 -6.22
N SER A 227 -12.40 12.17 -6.56
CA SER A 227 -12.70 11.03 -5.70
C SER A 227 -12.04 9.73 -6.12
N GLY A 228 -11.42 9.70 -7.31
CA GLY A 228 -10.85 8.51 -7.92
C GLY A 228 -9.35 8.32 -7.65
N ALA A 229 -8.83 7.19 -8.11
CA ALA A 229 -7.39 6.97 -8.21
C ALA A 229 -6.85 7.73 -9.44
N PHE A 230 -6.83 9.06 -9.35
CA PHE A 230 -6.42 9.98 -10.42
C PHE A 230 -5.27 10.87 -9.97
N SER A 231 -4.46 11.38 -10.90
CA SER A 231 -3.32 12.22 -10.56
C SER A 231 -3.78 13.58 -10.04
N THR A 232 -3.37 13.94 -8.83
CA THR A 232 -3.62 15.26 -8.21
C THR A 232 -2.50 16.26 -8.50
N VAL A 233 -1.48 15.85 -9.24
CA VAL A 233 -0.29 16.65 -9.52
C VAL A 233 -0.60 17.70 -10.58
N ASP A 234 -0.28 18.97 -10.28
CA ASP A 234 -0.35 20.06 -11.23
C ASP A 234 0.95 20.16 -12.05
N GLU A 235 1.00 19.41 -13.15
CA GLU A 235 2.15 19.34 -14.06
C GLU A 235 1.75 19.70 -15.52
N PRO A 236 2.72 20.04 -16.40
CA PRO A 236 2.45 20.56 -17.74
C PRO A 236 1.49 19.72 -18.60
N TYR A 237 1.59 18.39 -18.56
CA TYR A 237 0.74 17.52 -19.39
C TYR A 237 -0.73 17.55 -18.95
N LYS A 238 -1.01 17.48 -17.64
CA LYS A 238 -2.36 17.66 -17.09
C LYS A 238 -2.93 19.04 -17.45
N ARG A 239 -2.12 20.10 -17.40
CA ARG A 239 -2.56 21.45 -17.83
C ARG A 239 -2.91 21.50 -19.32
N ASP A 240 -2.15 20.80 -20.16
CA ASP A 240 -2.43 20.70 -21.59
C ASP A 240 -3.72 19.92 -21.88
N ILE A 241 -4.00 18.83 -21.15
CA ILE A 241 -5.29 18.13 -21.19
C ILE A 241 -6.43 19.09 -20.81
N VAL A 242 -6.32 19.76 -19.66
CA VAL A 242 -7.36 20.69 -19.20
C VAL A 242 -7.58 21.78 -20.24
N ARG A 243 -6.51 22.39 -20.77
CA ARG A 243 -6.62 23.45 -21.78
C ARG A 243 -7.29 22.96 -23.06
N TRP A 244 -6.90 21.80 -23.57
CA TRP A 244 -7.41 21.26 -24.84
C TRP A 244 -8.87 20.81 -24.73
N PHE A 245 -9.23 20.13 -23.65
CA PHE A 245 -10.51 19.43 -23.53
C PHE A 245 -11.59 20.18 -22.74
N SER A 246 -11.25 21.29 -22.07
CA SER A 246 -12.25 22.12 -21.36
C SER A 246 -13.46 22.55 -22.19
N PRO A 247 -13.35 22.87 -23.50
CA PRO A 247 -14.52 23.16 -24.33
C PRO A 247 -15.52 22.01 -24.45
N TYR A 248 -15.08 20.77 -24.18
CA TYR A 248 -15.87 19.54 -24.30
C TYR A 248 -16.29 18.96 -22.94
N LYS A 249 -16.06 19.67 -21.82
CA LYS A 249 -16.43 19.19 -20.48
C LYS A 249 -17.93 18.86 -20.33
N ASP A 250 -18.79 19.49 -21.13
CA ASP A 250 -20.24 19.30 -21.13
C ASP A 250 -20.72 18.27 -22.18
N HIS A 251 -19.79 17.58 -22.85
CA HIS A 251 -20.08 16.62 -23.91
C HIS A 251 -20.89 15.42 -23.39
N PRO A 252 -21.80 14.82 -24.20
CA PRO A 252 -22.60 13.66 -23.79
C PRO A 252 -21.81 12.51 -23.18
N ALA A 253 -20.58 12.26 -23.65
CA ALA A 253 -19.70 11.23 -23.10
C ALA A 253 -19.34 11.49 -21.62
N VAL A 254 -18.99 12.73 -21.25
CA VAL A 254 -18.65 13.11 -19.88
C VAL A 254 -19.87 12.95 -18.98
N LYS A 255 -21.02 13.47 -19.41
CA LYS A 255 -22.29 13.36 -18.67
C LYS A 255 -22.76 11.92 -18.50
N LEU A 256 -22.60 11.10 -19.53
CA LEU A 256 -22.97 9.68 -19.46
C LEU A 256 -22.04 8.93 -18.50
N TYR A 257 -20.74 9.20 -18.54
CA TYR A 257 -19.79 8.61 -17.59
C TYR A 257 -20.12 9.02 -16.15
N GLU A 258 -20.39 10.31 -15.90
CA GLU A 258 -20.84 10.81 -14.58
C GLU A 258 -22.07 10.04 -14.09
N SER A 259 -23.07 9.85 -14.96
CA SER A 259 -24.28 9.10 -14.60
C SER A 259 -24.02 7.62 -14.26
N ILE A 260 -22.90 7.04 -14.73
CA ILE A 260 -22.51 5.67 -14.36
C ILE A 260 -21.90 5.68 -12.96
N LEU A 261 -21.06 6.67 -12.65
CA LEU A 261 -20.50 6.85 -11.30
C LEU A 261 -21.60 7.04 -10.26
N ASP A 262 -22.54 7.95 -10.52
CA ASP A 262 -23.67 8.25 -9.63
C ASP A 262 -24.64 7.07 -9.45
N GLY A 263 -24.67 6.16 -10.42
CA GLY A 263 -25.58 5.01 -10.42
C GLY A 263 -25.27 3.93 -9.38
N GLY A 264 -24.18 4.07 -8.61
CA GLY A 264 -23.78 3.10 -7.59
C GLY A 264 -23.33 1.74 -8.16
N THR A 265 -23.03 1.68 -9.46
CA THR A 265 -22.73 0.44 -10.17
C THR A 265 -21.28 -0.06 -9.98
N ASN A 266 -20.46 0.67 -9.21
CA ASN A 266 -19.05 0.38 -8.95
C ASN A 266 -18.20 0.27 -10.24
N PHE A 267 -18.53 1.04 -11.29
CA PHE A 267 -17.69 1.24 -12.49
C PHE A 267 -16.52 2.20 -12.21
N ALA A 268 -15.71 1.81 -11.24
CA ALA A 268 -14.61 2.57 -10.67
C ALA A 268 -13.34 1.71 -10.70
N PHE A 269 -12.17 2.32 -10.43
CA PHE A 269 -10.88 1.62 -10.37
C PHE A 269 -10.58 0.79 -11.63
N ASP A 270 -10.41 -0.52 -11.49
CA ASP A 270 -10.10 -1.47 -12.56
C ASP A 270 -11.23 -1.60 -13.59
N GLY A 271 -12.49 -1.34 -13.22
CA GLY A 271 -13.67 -1.60 -14.05
C GLY A 271 -13.63 -0.93 -15.43
N PRO A 272 -13.52 0.42 -15.51
CA PRO A 272 -13.45 1.13 -16.79
C PRO A 272 -12.17 0.83 -17.58
N VAL A 273 -11.05 0.59 -16.89
CA VAL A 273 -9.77 0.23 -17.54
C VAL A 273 -9.86 -1.16 -18.16
N ASN A 274 -10.42 -2.13 -17.43
CA ASN A 274 -10.69 -3.47 -17.93
C ASN A 274 -11.58 -3.40 -19.17
N TRP A 275 -12.72 -2.70 -19.07
CA TRP A 275 -13.65 -2.52 -20.18
C TRP A 275 -12.97 -1.98 -21.46
N ILE A 276 -12.21 -0.89 -21.34
CA ILE A 276 -11.72 -0.20 -22.53
C ILE A 276 -10.64 -0.99 -23.28
N LEU A 277 -9.91 -1.89 -22.59
CA LEU A 277 -8.91 -2.75 -23.21
C LEU A 277 -9.50 -3.84 -24.12
N HIS A 278 -10.82 -4.11 -24.03
CA HIS A 278 -11.54 -4.97 -24.99
C HIS A 278 -11.89 -4.26 -26.31
N LEU A 279 -11.60 -2.97 -26.43
CA LEU A 279 -11.91 -2.15 -27.59
C LEU A 279 -10.67 -1.92 -28.46
N GLY A 280 -10.89 -1.57 -29.72
CA GLY A 280 -9.87 -1.12 -30.66
C GLY A 280 -9.46 0.31 -30.41
N SER A 281 -8.50 0.81 -31.19
CA SER A 281 -8.02 2.19 -31.05
C SER A 281 -9.11 3.23 -31.32
N PRO A 282 -9.04 4.40 -30.66
CA PRO A 282 -9.84 5.54 -31.07
C PRO A 282 -9.44 5.99 -32.49
N PRO A 283 -10.38 6.60 -33.24
CA PRO A 283 -11.67 7.07 -32.75
C PRO A 283 -12.76 6.00 -32.79
N ASP A 284 -12.56 4.87 -33.48
CA ASP A 284 -13.65 3.93 -33.79
C ASP A 284 -14.06 3.03 -32.61
N LEU A 285 -13.12 2.70 -31.72
CA LEU A 285 -13.35 1.89 -30.52
C LEU A 285 -14.18 0.62 -30.81
N ALA A 286 -13.85 -0.10 -31.89
CA ALA A 286 -14.53 -1.33 -32.27
C ALA A 286 -14.40 -2.38 -31.16
N VAL A 287 -15.41 -3.21 -30.93
CA VAL A 287 -15.32 -4.30 -29.94
C VAL A 287 -14.42 -5.40 -30.51
N MET A 288 -13.24 -5.58 -29.93
CA MET A 288 -12.23 -6.53 -30.42
C MET A 288 -12.28 -7.86 -29.68
N SER A 289 -12.81 -7.86 -28.44
CA SER A 289 -12.86 -9.03 -27.58
C SER A 289 -14.14 -9.04 -26.74
N PRO A 290 -14.63 -10.20 -26.30
CA PRO A 290 -15.79 -10.28 -25.41
C PRO A 290 -15.56 -9.53 -24.09
N ILE A 291 -16.46 -8.61 -23.73
CA ILE A 291 -16.39 -7.87 -22.47
C ILE A 291 -16.98 -8.75 -21.35
N PRO A 292 -16.29 -8.96 -20.21
CA PRO A 292 -16.80 -9.80 -19.12
C PRO A 292 -18.14 -9.29 -18.57
N GLU A 293 -19.07 -10.20 -18.30
CA GLU A 293 -20.40 -9.85 -17.76
C GLU A 293 -20.33 -9.05 -16.45
N GLY A 294 -19.33 -9.33 -15.61
CA GLY A 294 -19.08 -8.58 -14.38
C GLY A 294 -18.77 -7.10 -14.63
N ILE A 295 -18.03 -6.82 -15.70
CA ILE A 295 -17.66 -5.46 -16.12
C ILE A 295 -18.87 -4.76 -16.76
N VAL A 296 -19.63 -5.47 -17.59
CA VAL A 296 -20.89 -4.96 -18.16
C VAL A 296 -21.88 -4.58 -17.06
N ARG A 297 -22.06 -5.45 -16.06
CA ARG A 297 -22.91 -5.18 -14.89
C ARG A 297 -22.42 -3.96 -14.11
N ARG A 298 -21.10 -3.87 -13.87
CA ARG A 298 -20.50 -2.70 -13.22
C ARG A 298 -20.74 -1.43 -14.01
N GLY A 299 -20.78 -1.48 -15.34
CA GLY A 299 -21.13 -0.34 -16.20
C GLY A 299 -22.61 0.04 -16.27
N GLY A 300 -23.48 -0.63 -15.50
CA GLY A 300 -24.92 -0.40 -15.54
C GLY A 300 -25.66 -1.15 -16.65
N GLY A 301 -25.06 -2.20 -17.21
CA GLY A 301 -25.67 -3.07 -18.21
C GLY A 301 -25.19 -2.82 -19.64
N ALA A 302 -25.53 -3.75 -20.54
CA ALA A 302 -25.02 -3.79 -21.91
C ALA A 302 -25.38 -2.53 -22.72
N GLU A 303 -26.61 -2.04 -22.58
CA GLU A 303 -27.08 -0.84 -23.26
C GLU A 303 -26.28 0.41 -22.83
N LYS A 304 -26.08 0.59 -21.52
CA LYS A 304 -25.37 1.76 -20.99
C LYS A 304 -23.90 1.76 -21.38
N ILE A 305 -23.25 0.60 -21.33
CA ILE A 305 -21.87 0.42 -21.80
C ILE A 305 -21.72 0.68 -23.30
N GLU A 306 -22.64 0.19 -24.13
CA GLU A 306 -22.57 0.44 -25.59
C GLU A 306 -22.85 1.91 -25.92
N ASN A 307 -23.78 2.55 -25.20
CA ASN A 307 -24.02 3.99 -25.33
C ASN A 307 -22.81 4.82 -24.88
N LEU A 308 -22.11 4.39 -23.82
CA LEU A 308 -20.85 5.01 -23.41
C LEU A 308 -19.80 4.88 -24.50
N ARG A 309 -19.61 3.69 -25.08
CA ARG A 309 -18.69 3.46 -26.19
C ARG A 309 -18.96 4.40 -27.36
N LYS A 310 -20.22 4.45 -27.84
CA LYS A 310 -20.64 5.33 -28.94
C LYS A 310 -20.41 6.81 -28.60
N SER A 311 -20.67 7.21 -27.36
CA SER A 311 -20.43 8.59 -26.93
C SER A 311 -18.94 8.92 -26.88
N LEU A 312 -18.08 7.98 -26.48
CA LEU A 312 -16.62 8.14 -26.53
C LEU A 312 -16.08 8.24 -27.96
N VAL A 313 -16.63 7.45 -28.89
CA VAL A 313 -16.31 7.58 -30.33
C VAL A 313 -16.60 9.00 -30.82
N GLN A 314 -17.76 9.56 -30.45
CA GLN A 314 -18.13 10.91 -30.83
C GLN A 314 -17.24 11.96 -30.14
N PHE A 315 -16.97 11.79 -28.84
CA PHE A 315 -16.05 12.66 -28.10
C PHE A 315 -14.69 12.72 -28.77
N ALA A 316 -14.09 11.56 -29.08
CA ALA A 316 -12.76 11.49 -29.70
C ALA A 316 -12.68 12.25 -31.03
N LYS A 317 -13.76 12.22 -31.83
CA LYS A 317 -13.88 12.94 -33.10
C LYS A 317 -14.03 14.45 -32.87
N ASP A 318 -15.02 14.84 -32.07
CA ASP A 318 -15.35 16.24 -31.83
C ASP A 318 -14.24 16.99 -31.10
N SER A 319 -13.53 16.30 -30.19
CA SER A 319 -12.43 16.87 -29.42
C SER A 319 -11.08 16.84 -30.13
N HIS A 320 -11.02 16.31 -31.36
CA HIS A 320 -9.76 16.08 -32.08
C HIS A 320 -8.74 15.30 -31.24
N PHE A 321 -9.19 14.25 -30.52
CA PHE A 321 -8.36 13.50 -29.57
C PHE A 321 -7.10 12.92 -30.22
N GLU A 322 -7.20 12.39 -31.44
CA GLU A 322 -6.04 11.82 -32.12
C GLU A 322 -4.97 12.87 -32.47
N GLU A 323 -5.38 14.11 -32.75
CA GLU A 323 -4.43 15.21 -32.97
C GLU A 323 -3.71 15.56 -31.67
N PHE A 324 -4.45 15.65 -30.56
CA PHE A 324 -3.87 15.82 -29.23
C PHE A 324 -2.86 14.71 -28.92
N PHE A 325 -3.26 13.45 -29.08
CA PHE A 325 -2.40 12.31 -28.76
C PHE A 325 -1.13 12.29 -29.63
N ARG A 326 -1.24 12.57 -30.94
CA ARG A 326 -0.07 12.69 -31.82
C ARG A 326 0.85 13.85 -31.43
N ALA A 327 0.29 14.98 -31.02
CA ALA A 327 1.08 16.15 -30.61
C ALA A 327 1.95 15.87 -29.36
N HIS A 328 1.56 14.92 -28.52
CA HIS A 328 2.28 14.55 -27.29
C HIS A 328 3.18 13.32 -27.45
N ARG A 329 3.42 12.83 -28.68
CA ARG A 329 4.24 11.63 -28.91
C ARG A 329 5.62 11.71 -28.27
N SER A 330 6.31 12.86 -28.36
CA SER A 330 7.64 13.02 -27.76
C SER A 330 7.63 12.90 -26.23
N PHE A 331 6.56 13.35 -25.58
CA PHE A 331 6.36 13.19 -24.15
C PHE A 331 6.13 11.70 -23.80
N TYR A 332 5.29 11.01 -24.55
CA TYR A 332 5.04 9.58 -24.36
C TYR A 332 6.31 8.73 -24.59
N ASP A 333 7.12 9.06 -25.60
CA ASP A 333 8.39 8.39 -25.86
C ASP A 333 9.37 8.54 -24.69
N GLU A 334 9.36 9.69 -24.01
CA GLU A 334 10.16 9.91 -22.79
C GLU A 334 9.66 9.06 -21.62
N LEU A 335 8.33 8.98 -21.40
CA LEU A 335 7.74 8.11 -20.38
C LEU A 335 8.10 6.63 -20.62
N ILE A 336 7.96 6.16 -21.85
CA ILE A 336 8.30 4.78 -22.24
C ILE A 336 9.79 4.52 -22.03
N LYS A 337 10.65 5.46 -22.41
CA LYS A 337 12.11 5.36 -22.18
C LYS A 337 12.43 5.28 -20.68
N ASN A 338 11.79 6.11 -19.87
CA ASN A 338 11.97 6.13 -18.42
C ASN A 338 11.52 4.80 -17.79
N TYR A 339 10.34 4.29 -18.18
CA TYR A 339 9.86 2.98 -17.74
C TYR A 339 10.84 1.87 -18.14
N ARG A 340 11.27 1.81 -19.39
CA ARG A 340 12.25 0.81 -19.89
C ARG A 340 13.57 0.85 -19.12
N THR A 341 14.02 2.03 -18.73
CA THR A 341 15.28 2.21 -17.99
C THR A 341 15.21 1.64 -16.57
N ASN A 342 14.04 1.70 -15.93
CA ASN A 342 13.83 1.27 -14.55
C ASN A 342 13.17 -0.11 -14.43
N SER A 343 12.65 -0.66 -15.53
CA SER A 343 11.94 -1.93 -15.58
C SER A 343 12.91 -3.11 -15.76
N PRO A 344 12.65 -4.27 -15.13
CA PRO A 344 13.35 -5.51 -15.41
C PRO A 344 13.11 -6.07 -16.83
N GLY A 345 12.14 -5.53 -17.60
CA GLY A 345 11.92 -5.86 -19.01
C GLY A 345 11.42 -7.28 -19.28
N ASP A 346 11.76 -7.80 -20.46
CA ASP A 346 11.40 -9.16 -20.93
C ASP A 346 11.72 -10.28 -19.91
N PRO A 347 12.88 -10.27 -19.21
CA PRO A 347 13.17 -11.25 -18.16
C PRO A 347 12.08 -11.37 -17.08
N ALA A 348 11.44 -10.27 -16.69
CA ALA A 348 10.38 -10.31 -15.69
C ALA A 348 9.11 -10.97 -16.23
N LEU A 349 8.69 -10.61 -17.45
CA LEU A 349 7.51 -11.21 -18.08
C LEU A 349 7.71 -12.72 -18.28
N ARG A 350 8.90 -13.13 -18.73
CA ARG A 350 9.28 -14.54 -18.84
C ARG A 350 9.18 -15.25 -17.49
N LEU A 351 9.79 -14.68 -16.46
CA LEU A 351 9.81 -15.27 -15.12
C LEU A 351 8.39 -15.45 -14.55
N VAL A 352 7.49 -14.48 -14.78
CA VAL A 352 6.06 -14.62 -14.41
C VAL A 352 5.46 -15.85 -15.08
N MET A 353 5.57 -15.95 -16.41
CA MET A 353 4.97 -17.08 -17.14
C MET A 353 5.56 -18.42 -16.71
N GLU A 354 6.88 -18.52 -16.53
CA GLU A 354 7.57 -19.75 -16.09
C GLU A 354 7.15 -20.16 -14.68
N HIS A 355 7.09 -19.19 -13.76
CA HIS A 355 6.63 -19.37 -12.39
C HIS A 355 5.21 -19.93 -12.38
N TYR A 356 4.25 -19.28 -13.04
CA TYR A 356 2.87 -19.77 -13.06
C TYR A 356 2.67 -21.03 -13.92
N GLY A 357 3.63 -21.38 -14.79
CA GLY A 357 3.56 -22.52 -15.70
C GLY A 357 2.57 -22.34 -16.84
N GLU A 358 2.25 -21.10 -17.19
CA GLU A 358 1.25 -20.77 -18.21
C GLU A 358 1.81 -19.72 -19.17
N VAL A 359 1.71 -19.99 -20.48
CA VAL A 359 2.06 -19.01 -21.53
C VAL A 359 0.83 -18.16 -21.86
N LYS A 360 1.02 -16.85 -21.94
CA LYS A 360 0.02 -15.90 -22.45
C LYS A 360 0.44 -15.41 -23.84
N GLN A 361 -0.51 -14.91 -24.63
CA GLN A 361 -0.23 -14.43 -25.98
C GLN A 361 0.75 -13.25 -25.99
N SER A 362 0.57 -12.31 -25.05
CA SER A 362 1.42 -11.13 -24.91
C SER A 362 1.28 -10.54 -23.51
N GLY A 363 2.34 -9.88 -23.04
CA GLY A 363 2.30 -9.00 -21.87
C GLY A 363 2.55 -7.55 -22.26
N THR A 364 1.71 -6.64 -21.77
CA THR A 364 1.82 -5.20 -22.04
C THR A 364 1.80 -4.40 -20.74
N ALA A 365 2.79 -3.54 -20.54
CA ALA A 365 2.77 -2.48 -19.55
C ALA A 365 2.23 -1.20 -20.19
N VAL A 366 1.06 -0.75 -19.72
CA VAL A 366 0.39 0.47 -20.17
C VAL A 366 0.66 1.58 -19.16
N ILE A 367 1.23 2.68 -19.64
CA ILE A 367 1.52 3.87 -18.87
C ILE A 367 0.39 4.88 -19.09
N CYS A 368 -0.31 5.26 -18.03
CA CYS A 368 -1.31 6.33 -18.04
C CYS A 368 -0.92 7.43 -17.02
N PRO A 369 -0.31 8.54 -17.45
CA PRO A 369 0.17 9.60 -16.54
C PRO A 369 -0.93 10.31 -15.75
N MET A 370 -2.18 10.21 -16.21
CA MET A 370 -3.33 10.82 -15.54
C MET A 370 -3.92 9.94 -14.44
N PHE A 371 -3.62 8.65 -14.41
CA PHE A 371 -4.03 7.79 -13.29
C PHE A 371 -3.23 8.13 -12.02
N GLY A 372 -3.83 7.85 -10.87
CA GLY A 372 -3.25 8.08 -9.55
C GLY A 372 -2.40 6.90 -9.06
N PRO A 373 -2.06 6.86 -7.77
CA PRO A 373 -1.32 5.74 -7.18
C PRO A 373 -2.20 4.49 -7.10
N GLY A 374 -2.26 3.75 -8.21
CA GLY A 374 -3.01 2.52 -8.38
C GLY A 374 -2.60 1.87 -9.70
N ASN A 375 -2.52 0.55 -9.71
CA ASN A 375 -2.21 -0.20 -10.92
C ASN A 375 -3.20 -1.36 -11.05
N TYR A 376 -3.34 -1.86 -12.27
CA TYR A 376 -4.38 -2.82 -12.60
C TYR A 376 -3.84 -3.95 -13.49
N GLY A 377 -3.89 -5.16 -12.95
CA GLY A 377 -3.69 -6.42 -13.65
C GLY A 377 -4.94 -6.86 -14.40
N ILE A 378 -4.90 -6.85 -15.73
CA ILE A 378 -6.06 -7.16 -16.58
C ILE A 378 -5.72 -8.27 -17.57
N ILE A 379 -6.62 -9.25 -17.69
CA ILE A 379 -6.57 -10.30 -18.70
C ILE A 379 -7.70 -10.11 -19.73
N VAL A 380 -7.34 -10.05 -21.00
CA VAL A 380 -8.27 -9.97 -22.13
C VAL A 380 -8.23 -11.29 -22.90
N GLN A 381 -9.40 -11.91 -23.06
CA GLN A 381 -9.53 -13.19 -23.77
C GLN A 381 -9.72 -12.93 -25.28
N GLU A 382 -8.78 -13.38 -26.11
CA GLU A 382 -8.89 -13.35 -27.57
C GLU A 382 -8.84 -14.75 -28.19
N PRO A 383 -9.37 -14.94 -29.42
CA PRO A 383 -9.30 -16.23 -30.12
C PRO A 383 -7.87 -16.76 -30.30
N THR A 384 -6.89 -15.87 -30.41
CA THR A 384 -5.46 -16.20 -30.54
C THR A 384 -4.78 -16.54 -29.22
N GLY A 385 -5.45 -16.32 -28.10
CA GLY A 385 -4.94 -16.54 -26.76
C GLY A 385 -5.19 -15.35 -25.81
N PRO A 386 -5.02 -15.53 -24.50
CA PRO A 386 -5.17 -14.45 -23.54
C PRO A 386 -4.02 -13.43 -23.62
N LYS A 387 -4.35 -12.15 -23.65
CA LYS A 387 -3.41 -11.03 -23.47
C LYS A 387 -3.47 -10.53 -22.04
N ILE A 388 -2.33 -10.19 -21.45
CA ILE A 388 -2.25 -9.67 -20.08
C ILE A 388 -1.67 -8.26 -20.06
N PHE A 389 -2.21 -7.43 -19.18
CA PHE A 389 -1.89 -6.01 -19.07
C PHE A 389 -1.55 -5.67 -17.62
N ASN A 390 -0.51 -4.87 -17.44
CA ASN A 390 -0.26 -4.08 -16.23
C ASN A 390 -0.50 -2.62 -16.61
N VAL A 391 -1.57 -2.02 -16.09
CA VAL A 391 -1.90 -0.61 -16.35
C VAL A 391 -1.55 0.21 -15.11
N GLY A 392 -0.70 1.23 -15.28
CA GLY A 392 -0.15 1.97 -14.14
C GLY A 392 0.22 3.41 -14.44
N ALA A 393 0.39 4.19 -13.38
CA ALA A 393 0.84 5.57 -13.44
C ALA A 393 2.30 5.72 -12.97
N PRO A 394 3.09 6.61 -13.59
CA PRO A 394 4.37 7.06 -13.03
C PRO A 394 4.17 7.88 -11.75
N SER A 395 5.16 7.87 -10.85
CA SER A 395 5.23 8.90 -9.81
C SER A 395 5.66 10.24 -10.42
N TYR A 396 5.40 11.35 -9.72
CA TYR A 396 5.92 12.67 -10.10
C TYR A 396 6.74 13.25 -8.95
N GLU A 397 8.05 13.32 -9.17
CA GLU A 397 9.03 13.66 -8.13
C GLU A 397 10.01 14.68 -8.67
N ASN A 398 10.24 15.75 -7.91
CA ASN A 398 11.19 16.82 -8.27
C ASN A 398 10.95 17.41 -9.69
N GLY A 399 9.68 17.57 -10.07
CA GLY A 399 9.30 18.18 -11.35
C GLY A 399 9.38 17.25 -12.55
N LYS A 400 9.51 15.94 -12.36
CA LYS A 400 9.56 14.95 -13.45
C LYS A 400 8.84 13.66 -13.09
N PHE A 401 8.37 12.96 -14.12
CA PHE A 401 7.85 11.60 -13.98
C PHE A 401 8.99 10.63 -13.64
N ALA A 402 8.73 9.67 -12.75
CA ALA A 402 9.73 8.75 -12.24
C ALA A 402 9.15 7.36 -11.93
N TYR A 403 10.07 6.40 -11.85
CA TYR A 403 9.81 5.05 -11.39
C TYR A 403 10.94 4.64 -10.45
N ASP A 404 10.60 4.21 -9.23
CA ASP A 404 11.54 3.48 -8.39
C ASP A 404 11.70 2.04 -8.94
N PRO A 405 12.92 1.57 -9.25
CA PRO A 405 13.12 0.25 -9.84
C PRO A 405 12.61 -0.91 -8.98
N ASN A 406 12.68 -0.82 -7.65
CA ASN A 406 12.23 -1.89 -6.76
C ASN A 406 10.70 -1.95 -6.75
N VAL A 407 10.06 -0.78 -6.61
CA VAL A 407 8.59 -0.67 -6.64
C VAL A 407 8.07 -1.13 -8.00
N LEU A 408 8.69 -0.69 -9.10
CA LEU A 408 8.29 -1.06 -10.45
C LEU A 408 8.43 -2.58 -10.70
N GLN A 409 9.54 -3.18 -10.24
CA GLN A 409 9.72 -4.63 -10.32
C GLN A 409 8.60 -5.39 -9.58
N SER A 410 8.30 -5.03 -8.32
CA SER A 410 7.21 -5.66 -7.57
C SER A 410 5.86 -5.45 -8.24
N MET A 411 5.60 -4.26 -8.77
CA MET A 411 4.35 -3.92 -9.46
C MET A 411 4.13 -4.76 -10.71
N ILE A 412 5.16 -4.94 -11.53
CA ILE A 412 5.09 -5.80 -12.71
C ILE A 412 4.72 -7.23 -12.32
N TYR A 413 5.33 -7.77 -11.27
CA TYR A 413 5.02 -9.13 -10.81
C TYR A 413 3.61 -9.26 -10.21
N HIS A 414 3.18 -8.28 -9.41
CA HIS A 414 1.85 -8.24 -8.81
C HIS A 414 0.75 -8.14 -9.88
N GLU A 415 0.81 -7.12 -10.74
CA GLU A 415 -0.27 -6.86 -11.68
C GLU A 415 -0.37 -7.93 -12.77
N PHE A 416 0.75 -8.43 -13.29
CA PHE A 416 0.67 -9.59 -14.17
C PHE A 416 0.22 -10.85 -13.42
N GLY A 417 0.58 -11.01 -12.15
CA GLY A 417 0.19 -12.11 -11.30
C GLY A 417 -1.32 -12.32 -11.23
N HIS A 418 -2.12 -11.25 -11.13
CA HIS A 418 -3.59 -11.32 -11.11
C HIS A 418 -4.18 -12.09 -12.30
N SER A 419 -3.52 -12.05 -13.46
CA SER A 419 -3.94 -12.77 -14.68
C SER A 419 -3.73 -14.30 -14.60
N PHE A 420 -3.13 -14.79 -13.53
CA PHE A 420 -2.87 -16.21 -13.25
C PHE A 420 -3.43 -16.62 -11.87
N SER A 421 -3.17 -15.83 -10.84
CA SER A 421 -3.63 -16.04 -9.46
C SER A 421 -5.15 -16.10 -9.38
N ASN A 422 -5.87 -15.15 -9.99
CA ASN A 422 -7.33 -15.08 -9.87
C ASN A 422 -8.04 -16.25 -10.57
N PRO A 423 -7.69 -16.62 -11.83
CA PRO A 423 -8.21 -17.83 -12.44
C PRO A 423 -7.87 -19.13 -11.68
N ALA A 424 -6.73 -19.17 -10.98
CA ALA A 424 -6.35 -20.31 -10.16
C ALA A 424 -7.24 -20.46 -8.91
N VAL A 425 -7.51 -19.33 -8.24
CA VAL A 425 -8.45 -19.26 -7.12
C VAL A 425 -9.88 -19.59 -7.58
N ASP A 426 -10.33 -19.06 -8.71
CA ASP A 426 -11.67 -19.33 -9.25
C ASP A 426 -11.91 -20.81 -9.58
N ALA A 427 -10.89 -21.48 -10.12
CA ALA A 427 -10.97 -22.88 -10.50
C ALA A 427 -10.93 -23.84 -9.30
N ASN A 428 -10.62 -23.35 -8.09
CA ASN A 428 -10.45 -24.20 -6.92
C ASN A 428 -11.17 -23.62 -5.71
N GLN A 429 -12.39 -24.08 -5.40
CA GLN A 429 -13.17 -23.55 -4.29
C GLN A 429 -12.73 -24.00 -2.88
N ALA A 430 -11.62 -24.75 -2.74
CA ALA A 430 -11.19 -25.29 -1.44
C ALA A 430 -10.97 -24.21 -0.37
N TRP A 431 -10.53 -23.00 -0.78
CA TRP A 431 -10.37 -21.86 0.11
C TRP A 431 -11.69 -21.32 0.69
N GLY A 432 -12.84 -21.60 0.06
CA GLY A 432 -14.13 -21.01 0.40
C GLY A 432 -14.73 -21.51 1.72
N THR A 433 -14.47 -22.75 2.11
CA THR A 433 -15.15 -23.39 3.25
C THR A 433 -14.78 -22.81 4.62
N LYS A 434 -13.66 -22.06 4.70
CA LYS A 434 -13.18 -21.42 5.93
C LYS A 434 -13.43 -19.92 5.99
N GLY A 435 -13.90 -19.32 4.90
CA GLY A 435 -14.09 -17.88 4.82
C GLY A 435 -14.97 -17.34 5.95
N ASP A 436 -16.05 -18.04 6.28
CA ASP A 436 -17.01 -17.63 7.30
C ASP A 436 -16.39 -17.55 8.71
N SER A 437 -15.41 -18.39 9.03
CA SER A 437 -14.74 -18.37 10.34
C SER A 437 -13.49 -17.49 10.36
N LEU A 438 -12.75 -17.39 9.26
CA LEU A 438 -11.48 -16.66 9.19
C LEU A 438 -11.64 -15.19 8.83
N PHE A 439 -12.56 -14.85 7.92
CA PHE A 439 -12.72 -13.48 7.45
C PHE A 439 -13.08 -12.50 8.58
N PRO A 440 -13.98 -12.81 9.54
CA PRO A 440 -14.29 -11.90 10.63
C PRO A 440 -13.07 -11.45 11.45
N ILE A 441 -12.04 -12.29 11.54
CA ILE A 441 -10.81 -12.02 12.31
C ILE A 441 -9.96 -10.93 11.64
N VAL A 442 -9.91 -10.95 10.30
CA VAL A 442 -9.10 -10.00 9.50
C VAL A 442 -9.92 -8.86 8.90
N LYS A 443 -11.25 -8.92 8.98
CA LYS A 443 -12.19 -8.02 8.29
C LYS A 443 -11.87 -6.54 8.48
N SER A 444 -11.52 -6.11 9.69
CA SER A 444 -11.23 -4.70 9.97
C SER A 444 -10.00 -4.18 9.21
N VAL A 445 -8.94 -4.99 9.12
CA VAL A 445 -7.69 -4.65 8.41
C VAL A 445 -7.87 -4.80 6.90
N MET A 446 -8.66 -5.78 6.45
CA MET A 446 -8.94 -6.02 5.03
C MET A 446 -9.86 -4.95 4.44
N ALA A 447 -10.87 -4.49 5.20
CA ALA A 447 -11.78 -3.43 4.75
C ALA A 447 -11.07 -2.08 4.52
N GLN A 448 -9.98 -1.77 5.24
CA GLN A 448 -9.16 -0.58 5.01
C GLN A 448 -8.46 -0.59 3.63
N GLN A 449 -8.41 -1.76 3.00
CA GLN A 449 -7.80 -1.98 1.68
C GLN A 449 -8.89 -2.22 0.62
N ALA A 450 -10.15 -1.92 0.92
CA ALA A 450 -11.32 -2.19 0.08
C ALA A 450 -11.60 -3.69 -0.18
N TYR A 451 -11.05 -4.61 0.61
CA TYR A 451 -11.36 -6.04 0.52
C TYR A 451 -12.59 -6.37 1.39
N GLY A 452 -13.75 -6.45 0.74
CA GLY A 452 -15.05 -6.63 1.39
C GLY A 452 -15.46 -8.07 1.70
N ASP A 453 -14.79 -9.05 1.11
CA ASP A 453 -15.11 -10.48 1.24
C ASP A 453 -13.87 -11.36 1.29
N TRP A 454 -14.07 -12.63 1.69
CA TRP A 454 -12.99 -13.61 1.82
C TRP A 454 -12.29 -13.92 0.50
N LYS A 455 -13.04 -13.96 -0.60
CA LYS A 455 -12.47 -14.29 -1.92
C LYS A 455 -11.44 -13.25 -2.35
N SER A 456 -11.74 -11.97 -2.12
CA SER A 456 -10.84 -10.85 -2.36
C SER A 456 -9.56 -10.98 -1.54
N VAL A 457 -9.66 -11.41 -0.27
CA VAL A 457 -8.48 -11.68 0.57
C VAL A 457 -7.63 -12.81 -0.01
N VAL A 458 -8.25 -13.88 -0.52
CA VAL A 458 -7.52 -15.03 -1.08
C VAL A 458 -6.84 -14.69 -2.41
N TYR A 459 -7.51 -13.95 -3.31
CA TYR A 459 -6.91 -13.43 -4.54
C TYR A 459 -5.60 -12.69 -4.23
N GLU A 460 -5.70 -11.73 -3.33
CA GLU A 460 -4.61 -10.87 -2.91
C GLU A 460 -3.51 -11.59 -2.14
N LEU A 461 -3.89 -12.55 -1.28
CA LEU A 461 -2.92 -13.37 -0.58
C LEU A 461 -2.07 -14.17 -1.57
N PHE A 462 -2.72 -14.90 -2.49
CA PHE A 462 -2.00 -15.76 -3.43
C PHE A 462 -1.15 -14.91 -4.37
N ASP A 463 -1.65 -13.77 -4.81
CA ASP A 463 -0.90 -12.88 -5.66
C ASP A 463 0.34 -12.31 -4.96
N ARG A 464 0.17 -11.77 -3.74
CA ARG A 464 1.30 -11.29 -2.92
C ARG A 464 2.32 -12.38 -2.58
N THR A 465 1.87 -13.62 -2.37
CA THR A 465 2.78 -14.76 -2.16
C THR A 465 3.69 -14.94 -3.38
N ASN A 466 3.10 -14.94 -4.58
CA ASN A 466 3.84 -15.10 -5.82
C ASN A 466 4.73 -13.87 -6.11
N GLU A 467 4.23 -12.66 -5.87
CA GLU A 467 4.99 -11.40 -5.98
C GLU A 467 6.29 -11.45 -5.16
N ILE A 468 6.21 -11.77 -3.87
CA ILE A 468 7.39 -11.85 -2.98
C ILE A 468 8.40 -12.87 -3.53
N HIS A 469 7.91 -14.02 -3.99
CA HIS A 469 8.76 -15.08 -4.55
C HIS A 469 9.45 -14.63 -5.84
N LEU A 470 8.70 -14.03 -6.76
CA LEU A 470 9.18 -13.50 -8.03
C LEU A 470 10.18 -12.35 -7.84
N VAL A 471 9.95 -11.44 -6.89
CA VAL A 471 10.92 -10.39 -6.52
C VAL A 471 12.24 -11.01 -6.03
N SER A 472 12.17 -12.08 -5.25
CA SER A 472 13.37 -12.79 -4.79
C SER A 472 14.11 -13.46 -5.95
N LEU A 473 13.39 -14.16 -6.84
CA LEU A 473 13.96 -14.81 -8.04
C LEU A 473 14.50 -13.80 -9.05
N GLY A 474 13.87 -12.63 -9.16
CA GLY A 474 14.31 -11.50 -9.97
C GLY A 474 15.52 -10.75 -9.42
N GLY A 475 16.26 -11.34 -8.47
CA GLY A 475 17.53 -10.83 -7.95
C GLY A 475 17.40 -9.85 -6.79
N ASN A 476 16.22 -9.70 -6.17
CA ASN A 476 15.98 -8.71 -5.11
C ASN A 476 15.46 -9.30 -3.78
N PRO A 477 16.19 -10.25 -3.16
CA PRO A 477 15.74 -10.91 -1.93
C PRO A 477 15.66 -9.98 -0.71
N LYS A 478 16.30 -8.80 -0.76
CA LYS A 478 16.17 -7.79 0.29
C LYS A 478 14.81 -7.09 0.20
N TRP A 479 14.41 -6.66 -0.99
CA TRP A 479 13.09 -6.07 -1.23
C TRP A 479 11.97 -7.07 -0.96
N ALA A 480 12.13 -8.33 -1.39
CA ALA A 480 11.19 -9.41 -1.09
C ALA A 480 10.91 -9.56 0.43
N ARG A 481 11.95 -9.47 1.27
CA ARG A 481 11.77 -9.49 2.74
C ARG A 481 11.06 -8.26 3.28
N GLN A 482 11.28 -7.09 2.67
CA GLN A 482 10.59 -5.85 3.04
C GLN A 482 9.10 -5.92 2.65
N LEU A 483 8.76 -6.49 1.49
CA LEU A 483 7.38 -6.74 1.07
C LEU A 483 6.68 -7.72 2.02
N LEU A 484 7.32 -8.86 2.36
CA LEU A 484 6.78 -9.80 3.34
C LEU A 484 6.46 -9.10 4.67
N SER A 485 7.41 -8.32 5.16
CA SER A 485 7.27 -7.56 6.41
C SER A 485 6.13 -6.54 6.34
N TYR A 486 6.07 -5.77 5.25
CA TYR A 486 5.04 -4.77 5.01
C TYR A 486 3.64 -5.41 4.96
N TYR A 487 3.49 -6.51 4.20
CA TYR A 487 2.20 -7.16 4.02
C TYR A 487 1.68 -7.86 5.28
N ILE A 488 2.57 -8.42 6.11
CA ILE A 488 2.16 -8.97 7.40
C ILE A 488 1.78 -7.85 8.36
N TYR A 489 2.69 -6.89 8.59
CA TYR A 489 2.54 -5.93 9.68
C TYR A 489 1.51 -4.83 9.38
N TYR A 490 1.54 -4.24 8.18
CA TYR A 490 0.66 -3.11 7.82
C TYR A 490 -0.60 -3.54 7.09
N ARG A 491 -0.60 -4.71 6.43
CA ARG A 491 -1.71 -5.14 5.56
C ARG A 491 -2.43 -6.39 6.09
N GLY A 492 -1.97 -6.99 7.18
CA GLY A 492 -2.67 -8.06 7.91
C GLY A 492 -2.65 -9.45 7.24
N PHE A 493 -1.76 -9.69 6.28
CA PHE A 493 -1.67 -10.98 5.57
C PHE A 493 -0.85 -12.02 6.33
N CYS A 494 -1.39 -12.53 7.45
CA CYS A 494 -0.62 -13.44 8.31
C CYS A 494 -0.29 -14.81 7.69
N TRP A 495 -1.00 -15.23 6.64
CA TRP A 495 -0.77 -16.50 5.94
C TRP A 495 0.41 -16.45 4.95
N LEU A 496 1.01 -15.28 4.69
CA LEU A 496 2.11 -15.15 3.72
C LEU A 496 3.29 -16.08 3.99
N PRO A 497 3.83 -16.19 5.22
CA PRO A 497 4.92 -17.11 5.51
C PRO A 497 4.59 -18.57 5.16
N TYR A 498 3.34 -18.99 5.35
CA TYR A 498 2.90 -20.37 5.13
C TYR A 498 2.66 -20.67 3.65
N THR A 499 2.05 -19.73 2.93
CA THR A 499 1.86 -19.84 1.48
C THR A 499 3.21 -19.78 0.72
N LEU A 500 4.17 -18.98 1.20
CA LEU A 500 5.53 -18.97 0.65
C LEU A 500 6.23 -20.33 0.82
N ARG A 501 6.05 -21.03 1.95
CA ARG A 501 6.55 -22.40 2.11
C ARG A 501 5.91 -23.37 1.12
N LYS A 502 4.62 -23.21 0.81
CA LYS A 502 3.93 -24.04 -0.19
C LYS A 502 4.51 -23.80 -1.59
N LEU A 503 5.00 -22.60 -1.93
CA LEU A 503 5.69 -22.38 -3.21
C LEU A 503 6.97 -23.21 -3.36
N ILE A 504 7.71 -23.47 -2.28
CA ILE A 504 8.87 -24.39 -2.32
C ILE A 504 8.41 -25.79 -2.73
N GLN A 505 7.25 -26.23 -2.24
CA GLN A 505 6.67 -27.52 -2.61
C GLN A 505 6.18 -27.52 -4.06
N TYR A 506 5.59 -26.42 -4.52
CA TYR A 506 5.17 -26.24 -5.91
C TYR A 506 6.36 -26.40 -6.87
N GLU A 507 7.42 -25.62 -6.66
CA GLU A 507 8.59 -25.63 -7.55
C GLU A 507 9.38 -26.95 -7.48
N SER A 508 9.41 -27.60 -6.32
CA SER A 508 10.04 -28.92 -6.19
C SER A 508 9.24 -30.06 -6.83
N ASN A 509 7.98 -29.84 -7.21
CA ASN A 509 7.06 -30.89 -7.68
C ASN A 509 6.34 -30.51 -8.98
N ARG A 510 7.00 -29.77 -9.88
CA ARG A 510 6.41 -29.29 -11.15
C ARG A 510 5.92 -30.39 -12.09
N THR A 511 6.42 -31.63 -11.98
CA THR A 511 5.86 -32.79 -12.70
C THR A 511 4.44 -33.12 -12.26
N LYS A 512 4.14 -32.99 -10.97
CA LYS A 512 2.79 -33.21 -10.41
C LYS A 512 1.92 -31.96 -10.58
N TYR A 513 2.52 -30.79 -10.39
CA TYR A 513 1.85 -29.49 -10.47
C TYR A 513 2.47 -28.65 -11.58
N PRO A 514 2.11 -28.88 -12.85
CA PRO A 514 2.73 -28.16 -13.97
C PRO A 514 2.45 -26.65 -13.94
N THR A 515 1.32 -26.23 -13.37
CA THR A 515 0.86 -24.84 -13.30
C THR A 515 0.48 -24.46 -11.87
N PHE A 516 0.53 -23.17 -11.54
CA PHE A 516 0.06 -22.69 -10.24
C PHE A 516 -1.43 -23.01 -10.05
N LYS A 517 -2.21 -22.96 -11.12
CA LYS A 517 -3.62 -23.37 -11.13
C LYS A 517 -3.84 -24.81 -10.65
N SER A 518 -2.97 -25.75 -11.02
CA SER A 518 -3.07 -27.14 -10.52
C SER A 518 -2.57 -27.30 -9.08
N PHE A 519 -1.82 -26.33 -8.55
CA PHE A 519 -1.33 -26.30 -7.18
C PHE A 519 -2.22 -25.52 -6.20
N ALA A 520 -3.09 -24.62 -6.68
CA ALA A 520 -3.88 -23.69 -5.85
C ALA A 520 -4.66 -24.37 -4.71
N GLY A 521 -5.08 -25.63 -4.88
CA GLY A 521 -5.74 -26.40 -3.82
C GLY A 521 -4.81 -26.79 -2.68
N GLU A 522 -3.56 -27.17 -2.97
CA GLU A 522 -2.55 -27.42 -1.96
C GLU A 522 -2.13 -26.14 -1.24
N MET A 523 -2.12 -25.02 -1.96
CA MET A 523 -1.91 -23.69 -1.38
C MET A 523 -3.02 -23.36 -0.37
N ALA A 524 -4.28 -23.63 -0.69
CA ALA A 524 -5.42 -23.33 0.18
C ALA A 524 -5.43 -24.11 1.51
N LYS A 525 -4.73 -25.25 1.60
CA LYS A 525 -4.64 -26.04 2.84
C LYS A 525 -4.02 -25.28 4.01
N VAL A 526 -3.28 -24.19 3.76
CA VAL A 526 -2.75 -23.34 4.84
C VAL A 526 -3.83 -22.81 5.77
N PHE A 527 -5.08 -22.67 5.28
CA PHE A 527 -6.21 -22.22 6.09
C PHE A 527 -6.72 -23.29 7.07
N ASP A 528 -6.44 -24.56 6.80
CA ASP A 528 -6.71 -25.68 7.71
C ASP A 528 -5.53 -25.95 8.65
N GLU A 529 -4.31 -25.75 8.15
CA GLU A 529 -3.05 -26.05 8.85
C GLU A 529 -2.67 -24.96 9.87
N THR A 530 -3.31 -23.79 9.81
CA THR A 530 -2.96 -22.64 10.65
C THR A 530 -4.19 -21.98 11.26
N ARG A 531 -3.96 -21.23 12.34
CA ARG A 531 -4.97 -20.39 13.00
C ARG A 531 -4.41 -18.99 13.23
N PRO A 532 -5.14 -17.92 12.88
CA PRO A 532 -4.76 -16.56 13.21
C PRO A 532 -4.92 -16.31 14.72
N ILE A 533 -3.96 -15.60 15.30
CA ILE A 533 -3.95 -15.08 16.67
C ILE A 533 -3.55 -13.61 16.65
N VAL A 534 -3.88 -12.88 17.71
CA VAL A 534 -3.55 -11.46 17.84
C VAL A 534 -2.48 -11.27 18.90
N ILE A 535 -1.34 -10.70 18.50
CA ILE A 535 -0.28 -10.26 19.41
C ILE A 535 -0.30 -8.73 19.43
N ASN A 536 -0.93 -8.17 20.46
CA ASN A 536 -1.04 -6.72 20.67
C ASN A 536 -1.49 -5.94 19.41
N GLY A 537 -2.60 -6.36 18.81
CA GLY A 537 -3.17 -5.76 17.60
C GLY A 537 -2.56 -6.25 16.28
N THR A 538 -1.41 -6.94 16.30
CA THR A 538 -0.84 -7.56 15.09
C THR A 538 -1.43 -8.95 14.90
N ILE A 539 -2.01 -9.22 13.74
CA ILE A 539 -2.53 -10.55 13.39
C ILE A 539 -1.37 -11.41 12.88
N VAL A 540 -1.13 -12.55 13.52
CA VAL A 540 -0.12 -13.53 13.11
C VAL A 540 -0.76 -14.91 13.03
N CYS A 541 -0.26 -15.77 12.15
CA CYS A 541 -0.77 -17.12 12.00
C CYS A 541 0.16 -18.09 12.73
N VAL A 542 -0.41 -19.06 13.45
CA VAL A 542 0.33 -20.13 14.13
C VAL A 542 -0.20 -21.50 13.73
N VAL A 543 0.63 -22.53 13.84
CA VAL A 543 0.17 -23.92 13.76
C VAL A 543 -0.51 -24.27 15.08
N PRO A 544 -1.68 -24.92 15.08
CA PRO A 544 -2.30 -25.42 16.31
C PRO A 544 -1.33 -26.29 17.09
N LEU A 545 -1.24 -26.08 18.40
CA LEU A 545 -0.51 -26.98 19.30
C LEU A 545 -1.42 -28.18 19.61
N GLU A 546 -0.86 -29.39 19.52
CA GLU A 546 -1.56 -30.64 19.87
C GLU A 546 -1.99 -30.69 21.35
#